data_AF-A0A831KGC7-F1
#
_entry.id   AF-A0A831KGC7-F1
#
_cell.length_a   1.000
_cell.length_b   1.000
_cell.length_c   1.000
_cell.angle_alpha   90.00
_cell.angle_beta   90.00
_cell.angle_gamma   90.00
#
_symmetry.space_group_name_H-M   'P 1'
#
loop_
_entity.id
_entity.type
_entity.pdbx_description
1 polymer ?
#
loop_
_entity_poly.entity_id
_entity_poly.type
_entity_poly.pdbx_seq_one_letter_code
_entity_poly.pdbx_strand_id
1 'polypeptide(L)'
;MAETDQQERTEQATAKRLDDARKKGQVPRSRDLNTTILLLLSSLAFLVLGRHMLEGLTELVRTGISIPRDRLVHADRLVTVLVHDFHLALILLAPFLAVTVIAALLGPLALGGWAFSTESLAPDLSKLDPVKGLGKLFSAQGLVELVKSIAKVILVSVVAGAMLWRFRDQILAMSYEPLWSAAAHGAHLIGLSLLVLSLALALIAAIDVPFQIWNHGRQLRMTHQEVKDEFKETEGDPQIRARVRRMQREVAQRRMMEDVPKA
;
A
#
# COMPACT_ATOMS: atom_id res chain seq x y z
N MET A 1 23.70 -4.75 -32.47
CA MET A 1 23.61 -6.04 -31.76
C MET A 1 22.13 -6.36 -31.64
N ALA A 2 21.54 -6.84 -32.73
CA ALA A 2 21.42 -8.25 -33.09
C ALA A 2 20.35 -8.93 -32.22
N GLU A 3 19.18 -9.06 -32.83
CA GLU A 3 17.95 -9.73 -32.41
C GLU A 3 18.20 -10.87 -31.42
N THR A 4 17.97 -10.63 -30.14
CA THR A 4 17.75 -11.72 -29.18
C THR A 4 16.26 -11.97 -29.17
N ASP A 5 15.87 -13.17 -29.61
CA ASP A 5 14.55 -13.78 -29.52
C ASP A 5 13.59 -13.05 -28.57
N GLN A 6 12.58 -12.38 -29.14
CA GLN A 6 11.33 -12.12 -28.42
C GLN A 6 10.58 -13.45 -28.26
N GLN A 7 11.18 -14.42 -27.57
CA GLN A 7 10.43 -15.56 -27.08
C GLN A 7 9.33 -15.02 -26.18
N GLU A 8 8.08 -15.25 -26.58
CA GLU A 8 6.95 -14.88 -25.76
C GLU A 8 7.09 -15.54 -24.38
N ARG A 9 6.97 -14.73 -23.33
CA ARG A 9 6.99 -15.20 -21.95
C ARG A 9 5.68 -15.92 -21.65
N THR A 10 5.64 -17.20 -21.98
CA THR A 10 4.47 -18.08 -21.81
C THR A 10 4.53 -18.87 -20.50
N GLU A 11 5.72 -19.13 -19.97
CA GLU A 11 5.88 -19.96 -18.77
C GLU A 11 5.57 -19.20 -17.48
N GLN A 12 5.07 -19.92 -16.48
CA GLN A 12 4.85 -19.36 -15.15
C GLN A 12 6.18 -19.15 -14.43
N ALA A 13 6.23 -18.16 -13.53
CA ALA A 13 7.39 -17.91 -12.70
C ALA A 13 7.69 -19.11 -11.79
N THR A 14 8.94 -19.53 -11.71
CA THR A 14 9.38 -20.56 -10.76
C THR A 14 9.33 -20.03 -9.31
N ALA A 15 9.43 -20.93 -8.33
CA ALA A 15 9.48 -20.55 -6.91
C ALA A 15 10.68 -19.65 -6.59
N LYS A 16 11.83 -19.89 -7.21
CA LYS A 16 13.05 -19.08 -7.04
C LYS A 16 12.85 -17.67 -7.59
N ARG A 17 12.28 -17.54 -8.81
CA ARG A 17 11.93 -16.24 -9.40
C ARG A 17 10.98 -15.42 -8.52
N LEU A 18 9.97 -16.06 -7.91
CA LEU A 18 9.03 -15.40 -7.00
C LEU A 18 9.73 -14.92 -5.72
N ASP A 19 10.62 -15.74 -5.15
CA ASP A 19 11.38 -15.39 -3.95
C ASP A 19 12.36 -14.24 -4.21
N ASP A 20 13.07 -14.28 -5.34
CA ASP A 20 13.99 -13.22 -5.76
C ASP A 20 13.26 -11.90 -6.03
N ALA A 21 12.08 -11.95 -6.65
CA ALA A 21 11.22 -10.77 -6.82
C ALA A 21 10.83 -10.17 -5.46
N ARG A 22 10.46 -11.01 -4.48
CA ARG A 22 10.16 -10.56 -3.11
C ARG A 22 11.38 -9.96 -2.40
N LYS A 23 12.56 -10.58 -2.51
CA LYS A 23 13.82 -10.06 -1.94
C LYS A 23 14.19 -8.69 -2.51
N LYS A 24 13.88 -8.46 -3.79
CA LYS A 24 14.03 -7.17 -4.47
C LYS A 24 12.94 -6.15 -4.12
N GLY A 25 11.95 -6.53 -3.30
CA GLY A 25 10.83 -5.68 -2.90
C GLY A 25 9.73 -5.57 -3.95
N GLN A 26 9.78 -6.38 -5.02
CA GLN A 26 8.78 -6.43 -6.07
C GLN A 26 7.61 -7.32 -5.65
N VAL A 27 6.59 -6.68 -5.06
CA VAL A 27 5.32 -7.31 -4.67
C VAL A 27 4.15 -6.65 -5.39
N PRO A 28 3.01 -7.34 -5.59
CA PRO A 28 1.84 -6.70 -6.17
C PRO A 28 1.36 -5.59 -5.23
N ARG A 29 1.06 -4.41 -5.80
CA ARG A 29 0.57 -3.24 -5.06
C ARG A 29 -0.58 -2.61 -5.81
N SER A 30 -1.69 -2.36 -5.11
CA SER A 30 -2.84 -1.62 -5.63
C SER A 30 -2.94 -0.29 -4.90
N ARG A 31 -2.81 0.81 -5.65
CA ARG A 31 -3.00 2.15 -5.09
C ARG A 31 -4.45 2.38 -4.67
N ASP A 32 -5.39 1.87 -5.48
CA ASP A 32 -6.82 2.04 -5.25
C ASP A 32 -7.27 1.29 -3.98
N LEU A 33 -6.75 0.08 -3.73
CA LEU A 33 -6.98 -0.67 -2.49
C LEU A 33 -6.45 0.09 -1.27
N ASN A 34 -5.21 0.57 -1.33
CA ASN A 34 -4.58 1.28 -0.21
C ASN A 34 -5.39 2.53 0.17
N THR A 35 -5.76 3.34 -0.82
CA THR A 35 -6.59 4.53 -0.59
C THR A 35 -7.97 4.15 -0.04
N THR A 36 -8.59 3.09 -0.57
CA THR A 36 -9.91 2.64 -0.10
C THR A 36 -9.88 2.19 1.36
N ILE A 37 -8.92 1.35 1.75
CA ILE A 37 -8.79 0.88 3.14
C ILE A 37 -8.54 2.06 4.09
N LEU A 38 -7.64 2.98 3.69
CA LEU A 38 -7.36 4.18 4.46
C LEU A 38 -8.63 5.01 4.68
N LEU A 39 -9.37 5.31 3.62
CA LEU A 39 -10.57 6.14 3.70
C LEU A 39 -11.71 5.44 4.46
N LEU A 40 -11.92 4.13 4.27
CA LEU A 40 -12.93 3.35 4.99
C LEU A 40 -12.67 3.34 6.50
N LEU A 41 -11.45 2.99 6.91
CA LEU A 41 -11.13 2.91 8.34
C LEU A 41 -11.07 4.29 8.98
N SER A 42 -10.56 5.30 8.27
CA SER A 42 -10.54 6.68 8.76
C SER A 42 -11.96 7.25 8.90
N SER A 43 -12.85 7.00 7.95
CA SER A 43 -14.24 7.47 8.02
C SER A 43 -15.03 6.76 9.13
N LEU A 44 -14.82 5.46 9.33
CA LEU A 44 -15.41 4.74 10.46
C LEU A 44 -14.88 5.25 11.80
N ALA A 45 -13.55 5.43 11.92
CA ALA A 45 -12.95 6.01 13.12
C ALA A 45 -13.47 7.43 13.39
N PHE A 46 -13.64 8.24 12.34
CA PHE A 46 -14.21 9.57 12.45
C PHE A 46 -15.66 9.53 12.95
N LEU A 47 -16.48 8.60 12.49
CA LEU A 47 -17.87 8.46 12.96
C LEU A 47 -17.96 8.02 14.43
N VAL A 48 -17.06 7.15 14.87
CA VAL A 48 -17.06 6.61 16.24
C VAL A 48 -16.39 7.57 17.23
N LEU A 49 -15.25 8.14 16.87
CA LEU A 49 -14.41 8.98 17.74
C LEU A 49 -14.66 10.47 17.56
N GLY A 50 -15.27 10.90 16.45
CA GLY A 50 -15.37 12.31 16.07
C GLY A 50 -16.12 13.17 17.08
N ARG A 51 -17.15 12.62 17.73
CA ARG A 51 -17.86 13.34 18.81
C ARG A 51 -16.93 13.64 19.99
N HIS A 52 -16.18 12.64 20.45
CA HIS A 52 -15.22 12.80 21.54
C HIS A 52 -14.13 13.81 21.17
N MET A 53 -13.61 13.73 19.94
CA MET A 53 -12.63 14.69 19.41
C MET A 53 -13.20 16.11 19.34
N LEU A 54 -14.43 16.28 18.86
CA LEU A 54 -15.09 17.59 18.75
C LEU A 54 -15.29 18.22 20.13
N GLU A 55 -15.83 17.45 21.08
CA GLU A 55 -16.04 17.89 22.47
C GLU A 55 -14.71 18.26 23.14
N GLY A 56 -13.68 17.41 23.02
CA GLY A 56 -12.37 17.66 23.62
C GLY A 56 -11.62 18.84 22.99
N LEU A 57 -11.66 19.01 21.66
CA LEU A 57 -11.04 20.14 20.98
C LEU A 57 -11.76 21.45 21.33
N THR A 58 -13.08 21.42 21.46
CA THR A 58 -13.87 22.59 21.87
C THR A 58 -13.50 23.02 23.27
N GLU A 59 -13.40 22.07 24.21
CA GLU A 59 -12.98 22.38 25.58
C GLU A 59 -11.55 22.94 25.61
N LEU A 60 -10.63 22.36 24.83
CA LEU A 60 -9.25 22.84 24.74
C LEU A 60 -9.18 24.29 24.22
N VAL A 61 -9.96 24.62 23.19
CA VAL A 61 -10.06 25.98 22.66
C VAL A 61 -10.67 26.91 23.71
N ARG A 62 -11.73 26.48 24.40
CA ARG A 62 -12.38 27.26 25.45
C ARG A 62 -11.40 27.60 26.57
N THR A 63 -10.66 26.62 27.08
CA THR A 63 -9.67 26.81 28.15
C THR A 63 -8.46 27.59 27.68
N GLY A 64 -8.03 27.40 26.43
CA GLY A 64 -6.90 28.12 25.84
C GLY A 64 -7.17 29.60 25.60
N ILE A 65 -8.42 29.98 25.30
CA ILE A 65 -8.83 31.38 25.11
C ILE A 65 -9.20 32.03 26.45
N SER A 66 -9.76 31.28 27.41
CA SER A 66 -10.02 31.77 28.76
C SER A 66 -8.74 31.76 29.60
N ILE A 67 -7.80 32.65 29.30
CA ILE A 67 -6.56 32.77 30.09
C ILE A 67 -6.85 33.60 31.36
N PRO A 68 -6.89 32.98 32.56
CA PRO A 68 -7.10 33.73 33.78
C PRO A 68 -5.90 34.67 34.05
N ARG A 69 -6.19 35.81 34.70
CA ARG A 69 -5.27 36.95 34.84
C ARG A 69 -3.95 36.60 35.52
N ASP A 70 -3.95 35.61 36.38
CA ASP A 70 -2.79 35.04 37.09
C ASP A 70 -1.78 34.35 36.16
N ARG A 71 -2.24 33.81 35.02
CA ARG A 71 -1.37 33.18 34.01
C ARG A 71 -0.71 34.18 33.05
N LEU A 72 -1.21 35.42 33.00
CA LEU A 72 -0.65 36.49 32.16
C LEU A 72 0.53 37.23 32.82
N VAL A 73 0.71 37.08 34.14
CA VAL A 73 1.75 37.81 34.89
C VAL A 73 3.14 37.17 34.75
N HIS A 74 3.21 35.89 34.36
CA HIS A 74 4.44 35.11 34.29
C HIS A 74 4.57 34.43 32.92
N ALA A 75 5.35 35.02 32.02
CA ALA A 75 5.52 34.55 30.64
C ALA A 75 6.07 33.11 30.54
N ASP A 76 6.84 32.68 31.53
CA ASP A 76 7.34 31.30 31.71
C ASP A 76 6.22 30.27 31.90
N ARG A 77 5.07 30.68 32.46
CA ARG A 77 3.92 29.80 32.65
C ARG A 77 3.09 29.60 31.39
N LEU A 78 3.15 30.53 30.44
CA LEU A 78 2.44 30.42 29.16
C LEU A 78 2.98 29.27 28.31
N VAL A 79 4.30 29.08 28.27
CA VAL A 79 4.93 27.96 27.54
C VAL A 79 4.51 26.62 28.14
N THR A 80 4.48 26.51 29.47
CA THR A 80 4.09 25.28 30.16
C THR A 80 2.62 24.92 29.89
N VAL A 81 1.72 25.91 29.89
CA VAL A 81 0.30 25.71 29.53
C VAL A 81 0.16 25.27 28.08
N LEU A 82 0.89 25.91 27.15
CA LEU A 82 0.84 25.54 25.74
C LEU A 82 1.33 24.10 25.51
N VAL A 83 2.39 23.68 26.18
CA VAL A 83 2.89 22.29 26.10
C VAL A 83 1.87 21.31 26.68
N HIS A 84 1.22 21.66 27.78
CA HIS A 84 0.15 20.84 28.37
C HIS A 84 -1.04 20.70 27.42
N ASP A 85 -1.52 21.80 26.85
CA ASP A 85 -2.64 21.83 25.92
C ASP A 85 -2.32 21.05 24.63
N PHE A 86 -1.08 21.18 24.12
CA PHE A 86 -0.60 20.38 23.00
C PHE A 86 -0.59 18.88 23.31
N HIS A 87 -0.14 18.50 24.51
CA HIS A 87 -0.13 17.09 24.94
C HIS A 87 -1.56 16.54 25.08
N LEU A 88 -2.50 17.33 25.61
CA LEU A 88 -3.91 16.96 25.67
C LEU A 88 -4.51 16.80 24.27
N ALA A 89 -4.22 17.72 23.35
CA ALA A 89 -4.65 17.60 21.95
C ALA A 89 -4.09 16.32 21.30
N LEU A 90 -2.83 15.99 21.56
CA LEU A 90 -2.20 14.80 21.02
C LEU A 90 -2.86 13.53 21.55
N ILE A 91 -3.11 13.44 22.86
CA ILE A 91 -3.82 12.29 23.46
C ILE A 91 -5.23 12.17 22.89
N LEU A 92 -5.93 13.28 22.71
CA LEU A 92 -7.28 13.30 22.17
C LEU A 92 -7.34 12.81 20.72
N LEU A 93 -6.38 13.20 19.89
CA LEU A 93 -6.30 12.80 18.48
C LEU A 93 -5.61 11.45 18.27
N ALA A 94 -4.82 10.98 19.25
CA ALA A 94 -4.00 9.77 19.13
C ALA A 94 -4.80 8.52 18.71
N PRO A 95 -6.00 8.21 19.24
CA PRO A 95 -6.76 7.05 18.80
C PRO A 95 -7.13 7.11 17.32
N PHE A 96 -7.54 8.29 16.83
CA PHE A 96 -7.84 8.49 15.41
C PHE A 96 -6.60 8.34 14.55
N LEU A 97 -5.49 8.99 14.92
CA LEU A 97 -4.21 8.89 14.22
C LEU A 97 -3.67 7.45 14.21
N ALA A 98 -3.83 6.71 15.31
CA ALA A 98 -3.43 5.31 15.38
C ALA A 98 -4.21 4.48 14.36
N VAL A 99 -5.54 4.67 14.25
CA VAL A 99 -6.34 3.95 13.25
C VAL A 99 -5.92 4.32 11.82
N THR A 100 -5.66 5.60 11.52
CA THR A 100 -5.23 5.99 10.17
C THR A 100 -3.85 5.46 9.80
N VAL A 101 -2.91 5.43 10.75
CA VAL A 101 -1.59 4.80 10.56
C VAL A 101 -1.74 3.30 10.33
N ILE A 102 -2.54 2.60 11.15
CA ILE A 102 -2.81 1.17 10.97
C ILE A 102 -3.43 0.92 9.59
N ALA A 103 -4.39 1.73 9.17
CA ALA A 103 -5.03 1.60 7.86
C ALA A 103 -4.04 1.82 6.70
N ALA A 104 -3.14 2.80 6.82
CA ALA A 104 -2.10 3.07 5.83
C ALA A 104 -1.09 1.92 5.69
N LEU A 105 -0.83 1.19 6.78
CA LEU A 105 0.01 -0.01 6.78
C LEU A 105 -0.74 -1.23 6.25
N LEU A 106 -2.02 -1.39 6.60
CA LEU A 106 -2.84 -2.53 6.18
C LEU A 106 -3.00 -2.62 4.67
N GLY A 107 -3.15 -1.49 3.96
CA GLY A 107 -3.33 -1.49 2.51
C GLY A 107 -2.24 -2.25 1.75
N PRO A 108 -0.97 -1.82 1.82
CA PRO A 108 0.14 -2.52 1.18
C PRO A 108 0.28 -3.99 1.64
N LEU A 109 0.05 -4.25 2.92
CA LEU A 109 0.19 -5.59 3.51
C LEU A 109 -0.90 -6.55 3.05
N ALA A 110 -2.13 -6.06 2.82
CA ALA A 110 -3.26 -6.89 2.40
C ALA A 110 -3.06 -7.51 1.01
N LEU A 111 -2.34 -6.83 0.10
CA LEU A 111 -2.11 -7.34 -1.25
C LEU A 111 -0.73 -7.98 -1.44
N GLY A 112 0.33 -7.26 -1.06
CA GLY A 112 1.71 -7.66 -1.34
C GLY A 112 2.37 -8.47 -0.22
N GLY A 113 1.75 -8.52 0.95
CA GLY A 113 2.36 -9.04 2.16
C GLY A 113 3.53 -8.18 2.66
N TRP A 114 4.27 -8.70 3.63
CA TRP A 114 5.45 -8.04 4.17
C TRP A 114 6.69 -8.40 3.33
N ALA A 115 7.18 -7.46 2.52
CA ALA A 115 8.43 -7.62 1.76
C ALA A 115 9.43 -6.53 2.16
N PHE A 116 10.38 -6.90 3.01
CA PHE A 116 11.48 -6.03 3.41
C PHE A 116 12.66 -6.23 2.46
N SER A 117 13.04 -5.19 1.71
CA SER A 117 14.15 -5.21 0.77
C SER A 117 15.09 -4.05 1.04
N THR A 118 16.33 -4.37 1.39
CA THR A 118 17.41 -3.37 1.51
C THR A 118 17.90 -2.91 0.14
N GLU A 119 17.78 -3.76 -0.88
CA GLU A 119 18.16 -3.44 -2.26
C GLU A 119 17.26 -2.35 -2.86
N SER A 120 15.97 -2.32 -2.48
CA SER A 120 15.06 -1.24 -2.85
C SER A 120 15.42 0.15 -2.30
N LEU A 121 16.27 0.23 -1.26
CA LEU A 121 16.74 1.50 -0.68
C LEU A 121 17.94 2.09 -1.43
N ALA A 122 18.60 1.31 -2.30
CA ALA A 122 19.73 1.79 -3.08
C ALA A 122 19.26 2.82 -4.14
N PRO A 123 19.99 3.93 -4.34
CA PRO A 123 19.66 4.89 -5.39
C PRO A 123 19.84 4.24 -6.77
N ASP A 124 18.75 4.18 -7.53
CA ASP A 124 18.73 3.62 -8.88
C ASP A 124 18.41 4.73 -9.89
N LEU A 125 19.47 5.23 -10.55
CA LEU A 125 19.37 6.30 -11.55
C LEU A 125 18.53 5.88 -12.76
N SER A 126 18.36 4.57 -13.00
CA SER A 126 17.53 4.09 -14.11
C SER A 126 16.03 4.37 -13.89
N LYS A 127 15.61 4.64 -12.65
CA LYS A 127 14.24 5.06 -12.33
C LYS A 127 13.95 6.52 -12.71
N LEU A 128 14.99 7.33 -12.93
CA LEU A 128 14.87 8.74 -13.34
C LEU A 128 14.81 8.94 -14.86
N ASP A 129 14.87 7.85 -15.64
CA ASP A 129 14.83 7.89 -17.10
C ASP A 129 13.45 8.38 -17.61
N PRO A 130 13.36 9.58 -18.21
CA PRO A 130 12.10 10.15 -18.67
C PRO A 130 11.51 9.41 -19.87
N VAL A 131 12.34 8.77 -20.70
CA VAL A 131 11.88 8.00 -21.87
C VAL A 131 11.11 6.76 -21.41
N LYS A 132 11.63 6.04 -20.42
CA LYS A 132 10.92 4.92 -19.79
C LYS A 132 9.65 5.37 -19.07
N GLY A 133 9.67 6.57 -18.46
CA GLY A 133 8.49 7.17 -17.85
C GLY A 133 7.36 7.43 -18.86
N LEU A 134 7.68 8.06 -19.99
CA LEU A 134 6.73 8.31 -21.08
C LEU A 134 6.21 7.01 -21.70
N GLY A 135 7.08 6.02 -21.90
CA GLY A 135 6.67 4.71 -22.40
C GLY A 135 5.63 4.02 -21.51
N LYS A 136 5.71 4.19 -20.18
CA LYS A 136 4.69 3.69 -19.25
C LYS A 136 3.37 4.44 -19.38
N LEU A 137 3.40 5.75 -19.56
CA LEU A 137 2.19 6.57 -19.72
C LEU A 137 1.40 6.20 -20.98
N PHE A 138 2.08 5.94 -22.10
CA PHE A 138 1.46 5.53 -23.37
C PHE A 138 1.33 4.00 -23.54
N SER A 139 1.54 3.23 -22.48
CA SER A 139 1.35 1.77 -22.51
C SER A 139 -0.10 1.37 -22.35
N ALA A 140 -0.43 0.11 -22.66
CA ALA A 140 -1.73 -0.47 -22.34
C ALA A 140 -2.08 -0.35 -20.83
N GLN A 141 -1.08 -0.39 -19.95
CA GLN A 141 -1.28 -0.15 -18.53
C GLN A 141 -1.68 1.29 -18.24
N GLY A 142 -1.04 2.27 -18.90
CA GLY A 142 -1.38 3.69 -18.77
C GLY A 142 -2.82 3.98 -19.20
N LEU A 143 -3.29 3.36 -20.28
CA LEU A 143 -4.68 3.47 -20.73
C LEU A 143 -5.67 2.91 -19.69
N VAL A 144 -5.38 1.73 -19.11
CA VAL A 144 -6.21 1.15 -18.05
C VAL A 144 -6.25 2.06 -16.82
N GLU A 145 -5.12 2.62 -16.40
CA GLU A 145 -5.06 3.57 -15.28
C GLU A 145 -5.84 4.87 -15.55
N LEU A 146 -5.81 5.38 -16.79
CA LEU A 146 -6.62 6.52 -17.22
C LEU A 146 -8.11 6.21 -17.12
N VAL A 147 -8.57 5.10 -17.71
CA VAL A 147 -9.98 4.68 -17.67
C VAL A 147 -10.47 4.54 -16.24
N LYS A 148 -9.69 3.88 -15.36
CA LYS A 148 -10.02 3.78 -13.93
C LYS A 148 -10.07 5.14 -13.25
N SER A 149 -9.18 6.06 -13.60
CA SER A 149 -9.16 7.41 -13.01
C SER A 149 -10.40 8.21 -13.40
N ILE A 150 -10.81 8.15 -14.67
CA ILE A 150 -12.07 8.76 -15.14
C ILE A 150 -13.27 8.11 -14.44
N ALA A 151 -13.30 6.77 -14.35
CA ALA A 151 -14.37 6.04 -13.67
C ALA A 151 -14.48 6.44 -12.19
N LYS A 152 -13.35 6.60 -11.48
CA LYS A 152 -13.33 7.09 -10.10
C LYS A 152 -13.92 8.48 -9.97
N VAL A 153 -13.54 9.41 -10.85
CA VAL A 153 -14.08 10.79 -10.82
C VAL A 153 -15.59 10.77 -11.03
N ILE A 154 -16.07 10.07 -12.06
CA ILE A 154 -17.51 9.96 -12.34
C ILE A 154 -18.23 9.35 -11.14
N LEU A 155 -17.73 8.23 -10.60
CA LEU A 155 -18.35 7.56 -9.46
C LEU A 155 -18.43 8.48 -8.24
N VAL A 156 -17.32 9.15 -7.88
CA VAL A 156 -17.28 10.08 -6.75
C VAL A 156 -18.23 11.25 -6.99
N SER A 157 -18.26 11.84 -8.19
CA SER A 157 -19.15 12.95 -8.52
C SER A 157 -20.63 12.55 -8.44
N VAL A 158 -21.00 11.38 -8.97
CA VAL A 158 -22.38 10.87 -8.91
C VAL A 158 -22.79 10.59 -7.48
N VAL A 159 -21.97 9.89 -6.70
CA VAL A 159 -22.28 9.55 -5.31
C VAL A 159 -22.33 10.81 -4.44
N ALA A 160 -21.34 11.70 -4.55
CA ALA A 160 -21.33 12.96 -3.81
C ALA A 160 -22.54 13.84 -4.18
N GLY A 161 -22.87 13.95 -5.47
CA GLY A 161 -24.05 14.67 -5.94
C GLY A 161 -25.35 14.08 -5.41
N ALA A 162 -25.49 12.74 -5.42
CA ALA A 162 -26.63 12.05 -4.84
C ALA A 162 -26.75 12.27 -3.33
N MET A 163 -25.63 12.30 -2.59
CA MET A 163 -25.63 12.57 -1.15
C MET A 163 -26.01 14.01 -0.85
N LEU A 164 -25.48 14.98 -1.59
CA LEU A 164 -25.89 16.39 -1.48
C LEU A 164 -27.39 16.53 -1.71
N TRP A 165 -27.92 15.87 -2.75
CA TRP A 165 -29.36 15.88 -3.02
C TRP A 165 -30.17 15.22 -1.89
N ARG A 166 -29.68 14.10 -1.36
CA ARG A 166 -30.34 13.32 -0.28
C ARG A 166 -30.36 14.07 1.05
N PHE A 167 -29.33 14.84 1.35
CA PHE A 167 -29.19 15.59 2.61
C PHE A 167 -29.48 17.08 2.48
N ARG A 168 -29.87 17.58 1.30
CA ARG A 168 -30.12 19.00 1.06
C ARG A 168 -31.04 19.62 2.13
N ASP A 169 -32.12 18.92 2.50
CA ASP A 169 -33.12 19.44 3.42
C ASP A 169 -32.56 19.49 4.85
N GLN A 170 -31.71 18.51 5.21
CA GLN A 170 -31.00 18.50 6.50
C GLN A 170 -29.96 19.62 6.56
N ILE A 171 -29.17 19.80 5.50
CA ILE A 171 -28.16 20.87 5.39
C ILE A 171 -28.83 22.25 5.53
N LEU A 172 -29.98 22.47 4.88
CA LEU A 172 -30.75 23.70 5.01
C LEU A 172 -31.32 23.87 6.42
N ALA A 173 -31.85 22.79 7.01
CA ALA A 173 -32.41 22.81 8.36
C ALA A 173 -31.38 23.16 9.44
N MET A 174 -30.11 22.80 9.26
CA MET A 174 -29.03 23.13 10.19
C MET A 174 -28.85 24.65 10.40
N SER A 175 -29.30 25.49 9.46
CA SER A 175 -29.27 26.95 9.63
C SER A 175 -30.18 27.46 10.74
N TYR A 176 -31.15 26.65 11.17
CA TYR A 176 -32.08 26.95 12.26
C TYR A 176 -31.71 26.25 13.58
N GLU A 177 -30.65 25.43 13.57
CA GLU A 177 -30.18 24.73 14.77
C GLU A 177 -29.25 25.62 15.62
N PRO A 178 -29.21 25.43 16.95
CA PRO A 178 -28.16 26.00 17.78
C PRO A 178 -26.77 25.58 17.29
N LEU A 179 -25.78 26.48 17.39
CA LEU A 179 -24.43 26.28 16.84
C LEU A 179 -23.81 24.92 17.19
N TRP A 180 -23.95 24.46 18.43
CA TRP A 180 -23.40 23.17 18.88
C TRP A 180 -24.09 21.97 18.22
N SER A 181 -25.42 22.02 18.10
CA SER A 181 -26.20 20.98 17.42
C SER A 181 -25.84 20.93 15.94
N ALA A 182 -25.78 22.10 15.29
CA ALA A 182 -25.39 22.21 13.89
C ALA A 182 -23.96 21.68 13.65
N ALA A 183 -22.99 21.97 14.52
CA ALA A 183 -21.63 21.45 14.40
C ALA A 183 -21.58 19.91 14.48
N ALA A 184 -22.28 19.33 15.46
CA ALA A 184 -22.34 17.87 15.63
C ALA A 184 -23.08 17.19 14.47
N HIS A 185 -24.20 17.75 14.03
CA HIS A 185 -24.98 17.25 12.89
C HIS A 185 -24.16 17.32 11.60
N GLY A 186 -23.46 18.43 11.35
CA GLY A 186 -22.57 18.59 10.21
C GLY A 186 -21.42 17.60 10.20
N ALA A 187 -20.75 17.40 11.34
CA ALA A 187 -19.71 16.39 11.49
C ALA A 187 -20.26 14.98 11.19
N HIS A 188 -21.47 14.66 11.66
CA HIS A 188 -22.10 13.37 11.37
C HIS A 188 -22.37 13.17 9.86
N LEU A 189 -22.91 14.18 9.18
CA LEU A 189 -23.16 14.13 7.73
C LEU A 189 -21.87 14.02 6.93
N ILE A 190 -20.81 14.73 7.33
CA ILE A 190 -19.48 14.61 6.71
C ILE A 190 -18.95 13.18 6.89
N GLY A 191 -19.03 12.63 8.11
CA GLY A 191 -18.57 11.27 8.40
C GLY A 191 -19.30 10.21 7.58
N LEU A 192 -20.63 10.30 7.48
CA LEU A 192 -21.44 9.41 6.65
C LEU A 192 -21.11 9.55 5.16
N SER A 193 -20.88 10.79 4.71
CA SER A 193 -20.47 11.07 3.32
C SER A 193 -19.13 10.47 2.99
N LEU A 194 -18.14 10.62 3.87
CA LEU A 194 -16.85 9.98 3.71
C LEU A 194 -16.99 8.45 3.68
N LEU A 195 -17.81 7.86 4.56
CA LEU A 195 -18.02 6.41 4.59
C LEU A 195 -18.63 5.88 3.29
N VAL A 196 -19.70 6.50 2.80
CA VAL A 196 -20.38 6.07 1.57
C VAL A 196 -19.50 6.26 0.35
N LEU A 197 -18.77 7.38 0.25
CA LEU A 197 -17.80 7.60 -0.83
C LEU A 197 -16.67 6.56 -0.80
N SER A 198 -16.19 6.22 0.40
CA SER A 198 -15.16 5.19 0.58
C SER A 198 -15.67 3.80 0.16
N LEU A 199 -16.93 3.48 0.49
CA LEU A 199 -17.59 2.25 0.04
C LEU A 199 -17.77 2.22 -1.48
N ALA A 200 -18.10 3.35 -2.10
CA ALA A 200 -18.17 3.43 -3.55
C ALA A 200 -16.80 3.17 -4.18
N LEU A 201 -15.73 3.77 -3.66
CA LEU A 201 -14.36 3.51 -4.13
C LEU A 201 -13.93 2.05 -3.95
N ALA A 202 -14.50 1.34 -2.97
CA ALA A 202 -14.26 -0.10 -2.81
C ALA A 202 -14.69 -0.92 -4.03
N LEU A 203 -15.70 -0.48 -4.78
CA LEU A 203 -16.08 -1.11 -6.05
C LEU A 203 -14.97 -1.02 -7.09
N ILE A 204 -14.28 0.12 -7.15
CA ILE A 204 -13.14 0.30 -8.06
C ILE A 204 -11.95 -0.54 -7.59
N ALA A 205 -11.66 -0.55 -6.29
CA ALA A 205 -10.61 -1.38 -5.73
C ALA A 205 -10.86 -2.88 -5.96
N ALA A 206 -12.12 -3.33 -5.93
CA ALA A 206 -12.49 -4.71 -6.21
C ALA A 206 -12.15 -5.16 -7.63
N ILE A 207 -12.11 -4.23 -8.59
CA ILE A 207 -11.67 -4.50 -9.97
C ILE A 207 -10.16 -4.33 -10.11
N ASP A 208 -9.58 -3.32 -9.45
CA ASP A 208 -8.14 -3.05 -9.52
C ASP A 208 -7.31 -4.17 -8.90
N VAL A 209 -7.72 -4.73 -7.77
CA VAL A 209 -6.95 -5.77 -7.05
C VAL A 209 -6.67 -7.00 -7.91
N PRO A 210 -7.67 -7.67 -8.52
CA PRO A 210 -7.42 -8.79 -9.43
C PRO A 210 -6.54 -8.40 -10.62
N PHE A 211 -6.76 -7.20 -11.19
CA PHE A 211 -5.95 -6.70 -12.30
C PHE A 211 -4.47 -6.53 -11.91
N GLN A 212 -4.18 -5.98 -10.73
CA GLN A 212 -2.80 -5.82 -10.26
C GLN A 212 -2.13 -7.16 -9.95
N ILE A 213 -2.86 -8.12 -9.36
CA ILE A 213 -2.34 -9.47 -9.13
C ILE A 213 -1.99 -10.14 -10.47
N TRP A 214 -2.92 -10.07 -11.43
CA TRP A 214 -2.70 -10.64 -12.77
C TRP A 214 -1.54 -9.95 -13.51
N ASN A 215 -1.49 -8.62 -13.49
CA ASN A 215 -0.42 -7.85 -14.14
C ASN A 215 0.95 -8.16 -13.52
N HIS A 216 1.02 -8.27 -12.19
CA HIS A 216 2.23 -8.66 -11.48
C HIS A 216 2.69 -10.07 -11.88
N GLY A 217 1.75 -11.05 -11.91
CA GLY A 217 2.05 -12.40 -12.40
C GLY A 217 2.52 -12.40 -13.85
N ARG A 218 1.89 -11.59 -14.73
CA ARG A 218 2.28 -11.44 -16.13
C ARG A 218 3.70 -10.87 -16.28
N GLN A 219 4.09 -9.91 -15.45
CA GLN A 219 5.43 -9.32 -15.46
C GLN A 219 6.51 -10.31 -15.02
N LEU A 220 6.14 -11.30 -14.19
CA LEU A 220 7.04 -12.35 -13.70
C LEU A 220 7.10 -13.59 -14.61
N ARG A 221 6.28 -13.67 -15.66
CA ARG A 221 6.34 -14.79 -16.63
C ARG A 221 7.73 -14.92 -17.23
N MET A 222 8.08 -16.15 -17.56
CA MET A 222 9.40 -16.53 -18.02
C MET A 222 9.32 -17.10 -19.44
N THR A 223 10.43 -17.04 -20.16
CA THR A 223 10.58 -17.83 -21.39
C THR A 223 10.94 -19.26 -21.03
N HIS A 224 10.67 -20.20 -21.93
CA HIS A 224 11.06 -21.60 -21.73
C HIS A 224 12.58 -21.77 -21.56
N GLN A 225 13.38 -20.90 -22.20
CA GLN A 225 14.83 -20.88 -22.02
C GLN A 225 15.23 -20.38 -20.62
N GLU A 226 14.63 -19.29 -20.14
CA GLU A 226 14.87 -18.76 -18.78
C GLU A 226 14.56 -19.81 -17.71
N VAL A 227 13.46 -20.57 -17.86
CA VAL A 227 13.12 -21.65 -16.93
C VAL A 227 14.18 -22.75 -16.93
N LYS A 228 14.62 -23.22 -18.11
CA LYS A 228 15.67 -24.24 -18.22
C LYS A 228 16.97 -23.80 -17.58
N ASP A 229 17.37 -22.54 -17.78
CA ASP A 229 18.62 -22.04 -17.22
C ASP A 229 18.52 -21.87 -15.70
N GLU A 230 17.37 -21.48 -15.17
CA GLU A 230 17.14 -21.42 -13.72
C GLU A 230 17.15 -22.81 -13.06
N PHE A 231 16.62 -23.83 -13.75
CA PHE A 231 16.75 -25.24 -13.31
C PHE A 231 18.21 -25.69 -13.29
N LYS A 232 19.01 -25.33 -14.30
CA LYS A 232 20.45 -25.63 -14.32
C LYS A 232 21.21 -24.90 -13.23
N GLU A 233 20.85 -23.67 -12.85
CA GLU A 233 21.50 -22.98 -11.74
C GLU A 233 21.16 -23.60 -10.39
N THR A 234 19.90 -24.00 -10.21
CA THR A 234 19.40 -24.47 -8.91
C THR A 234 19.78 -25.92 -8.66
N GLU A 235 19.64 -26.79 -9.68
CA GLU A 235 20.03 -28.19 -9.58
C GLU A 235 21.46 -28.44 -10.09
N GLY A 236 22.10 -27.53 -10.80
CA GLY A 236 23.37 -27.80 -11.46
C GLY A 236 23.17 -28.57 -12.77
N ASP A 237 24.05 -28.32 -13.74
CA ASP A 237 23.94 -28.92 -15.07
C ASP A 237 23.94 -30.47 -14.98
N PRO A 238 22.91 -31.16 -15.52
CA PRO A 238 22.83 -32.61 -15.53
C PRO A 238 24.06 -33.28 -16.13
N GLN A 239 24.68 -32.65 -17.15
CA GLN A 239 25.90 -33.13 -17.79
C GLN A 239 27.09 -33.05 -16.83
N ILE A 240 27.19 -31.98 -16.03
CA ILE A 240 28.22 -31.84 -15.00
C ILE A 240 27.98 -32.83 -13.88
N ARG A 241 26.74 -32.97 -13.37
CA ARG A 241 26.39 -34.00 -12.37
C ARG A 241 26.68 -35.42 -12.87
N ALA A 242 26.42 -35.71 -14.15
CA ALA A 242 26.75 -37.00 -14.76
C ALA A 242 28.27 -37.22 -14.88
N ARG A 243 29.02 -36.17 -15.26
CA ARG A 243 30.49 -36.21 -15.35
C ARG A 243 31.14 -36.45 -13.98
N VAL A 244 30.67 -35.74 -12.95
CA VAL A 244 31.12 -35.95 -11.56
C VAL A 244 30.86 -37.38 -11.12
N ARG A 245 29.65 -37.92 -11.38
CA ARG A 245 29.32 -39.32 -11.05
C ARG A 245 30.19 -40.34 -11.81
N ARG A 246 30.55 -40.07 -13.07
CA ARG A 246 31.49 -40.93 -13.82
C ARG A 246 32.89 -40.90 -13.21
N MET A 247 33.42 -39.72 -12.92
CA MET A 247 34.74 -39.59 -12.27
C MET A 247 34.77 -40.26 -10.89
N GLN A 248 33.71 -40.13 -10.09
CA GLN A 248 33.60 -40.80 -8.79
C GLN A 248 33.66 -42.33 -8.92
N ARG A 249 33.00 -42.91 -9.94
CA ARG A 249 33.08 -44.37 -10.21
C ARG A 249 34.47 -44.81 -10.64
N GLU A 250 35.14 -44.03 -11.49
CA GLU A 250 36.51 -44.34 -11.92
C GLU A 250 37.50 -44.31 -10.75
N VAL A 251 37.40 -43.31 -9.86
CA VAL A 251 38.23 -43.24 -8.65
C VAL A 251 37.95 -44.40 -7.70
N ALA A 252 36.67 -44.78 -7.52
CA ALA A 252 36.30 -45.93 -6.70
C ALA A 252 36.86 -47.25 -7.24
N GLN A 253 36.79 -47.47 -8.56
CA GLN A 253 37.38 -48.64 -9.21
C GLN A 253 38.91 -48.68 -9.06
N ARG A 254 39.60 -47.54 -9.17
CA ARG A 254 41.05 -47.45 -8.96
C ARG A 254 41.44 -47.80 -7.53
N ARG A 255 40.73 -47.29 -6.52
CA ARG A 255 40.97 -47.65 -5.11
C ARG A 255 40.73 -49.14 -4.86
N MET A 256 39.69 -49.70 -5.46
CA MET A 256 39.41 -51.13 -5.33
C MET A 256 40.56 -51.98 -5.91
N MET A 257 41.11 -51.59 -7.07
CA MET A 257 42.28 -52.23 -7.70
C MET A 257 43.59 -52.03 -6.93
N GLU A 258 43.73 -50.94 -6.17
CA GLU A 258 44.88 -50.69 -5.26
C GLU A 258 44.80 -51.50 -3.95
N ASP A 259 43.61 -51.94 -3.56
CA ASP A 259 43.39 -52.80 -2.38
C ASP A 259 43.48 -54.30 -2.69
N VAL A 260 43.33 -54.72 -3.96
CA VAL A 260 43.52 -56.13 -4.39
C VAL A 260 44.94 -56.69 -4.10
N PRO A 261 46.05 -55.96 -4.23
CA PRO A 261 47.39 -56.46 -3.92
C PRO A 261 47.70 -56.63 -2.42
N LYS A 262 46.79 -56.22 -1.53
CA LYS A 262 46.94 -56.31 -0.06
C LYS A 262 46.09 -57.42 0.58
N ALA A 263 45.42 -58.24 -0.22
CA ALA A 263 44.68 -59.43 0.21
C ALA A 263 45.41 -60.72 -0.21
#